data_AF-A0A846HCD6-F1
#
_entry.id   AF-A0A846HCD6-F1
#
_cell.length_a   1.000
_cell.length_b   1.000
_cell.length_c   1.000
_cell.angle_alpha   90.00
_cell.angle_beta   90.00
_cell.angle_gamma   90.00
#
_symmetry.space_group_name_H-M   'P 1'
#
loop_
_entity.id
_entity.type
_entity.pdbx_description
1 polymer ?
#
loop_
_entity_poly.entity_id
_entity_poly.type
_entity_poly.pdbx_seq_one_letter_code
_entity_poly.pdbx_strand_id
1 'polypeptide(L)'
;MLQSFYLILCILGFVLPYSQFVPFLLEHGLDIKLFFEQLFANRISGFFGMDVAVSSLVLWTFVFWEGTRLKMRYLWVYVVCNLLVGVSFGLPLFLLIRQRQVEQQTD
;
A
#
# COMPACT_ATOMS: atom_id res chain seq x y z
N MET A 1 7.63 19.82 6.26
CA MET A 1 8.11 19.46 4.90
C MET A 1 7.92 17.98 4.59
N LEU A 2 8.40 17.04 5.43
CA LEU A 2 8.29 15.59 5.17
C LEU A 2 6.85 15.06 5.12
N GLN A 3 5.95 15.56 5.98
CA GLN A 3 4.54 15.19 5.99
C GLN A 3 3.82 15.51 4.66
N SER A 4 4.09 16.68 4.07
CA SER A 4 3.52 17.07 2.78
C SER A 4 3.99 16.15 1.65
N PHE A 5 5.26 15.73 1.70
CA PHE A 5 5.81 14.77 0.75
C PHE A 5 5.14 13.39 0.87
N TYR A 6 4.92 12.90 2.09
CA TYR A 6 4.18 11.65 2.32
C TYR A 6 2.72 11.73 1.87
N LEU A 7 2.06 12.89 2.02
CA LEU A 7 0.70 13.08 1.50
C LEU A 7 0.66 13.01 -0.04
N ILE A 8 1.62 13.62 -0.73
CA ILE A 8 1.72 13.54 -2.18
C ILE A 8 1.94 12.09 -2.62
N LEU A 9 2.83 11.36 -1.94
CA LEU A 9 3.06 9.93 -2.20
C LEU A 9 1.81 9.09 -1.95
N CYS A 10 1.03 9.37 -0.91
CA CYS A 10 -0.26 8.72 -0.70
C CYS A 10 -1.23 8.98 -1.87
N ILE A 11 -1.36 10.23 -2.30
CA ILE A 11 -2.26 10.58 -3.40
C ILE A 11 -1.83 9.86 -4.68
N LEU A 12 -0.54 9.90 -5.02
CA LEU A 12 -0.01 9.19 -6.19
C LEU A 12 -0.19 7.67 -6.07
N GLY A 13 0.09 7.12 -4.89
CA GLY A 13 -0.07 5.70 -4.58
C GLY A 13 -1.52 5.22 -4.61
N PHE A 14 -2.50 6.11 -4.46
CA PHE A 14 -3.92 5.79 -4.61
C PHE A 14 -4.41 6.01 -6.05
N VAL A 15 -4.10 7.16 -6.63
CA VAL A 15 -4.62 7.57 -7.96
C VAL A 15 -4.05 6.69 -9.06
N LEU A 16 -2.76 6.37 -9.04
CA LEU A 16 -2.14 5.59 -10.11
C LEU A 16 -2.73 4.18 -10.21
N PRO A 17 -2.79 3.36 -9.14
CA PRO A 17 -3.39 2.03 -9.23
C PRO A 17 -4.89 2.08 -9.57
N TYR A 18 -5.65 3.00 -8.95
CA TYR A 18 -7.08 3.12 -9.23
C TYR A 18 -7.36 3.58 -10.65
N SER A 19 -6.51 4.42 -11.25
CA SER A 19 -6.67 4.83 -12.65
C SER A 19 -6.57 3.66 -13.63
N GLN A 20 -5.84 2.60 -13.29
CA GLN A 20 -5.73 1.39 -14.11
C GLN A 20 -6.80 0.35 -13.73
N PHE A 21 -7.14 0.26 -12.45
CA PHE A 21 -8.09 -0.71 -11.94
C PHE A 21 -9.56 -0.37 -12.25
N VAL A 22 -9.94 0.91 -12.23
CA VAL A 22 -11.32 1.36 -12.49
C VAL A 22 -11.76 1.07 -13.93
N PRO A 23 -10.98 1.41 -14.98
CA PRO A 23 -11.34 1.05 -16.36
C PRO A 23 -11.49 -0.46 -16.55
N PHE A 24 -10.57 -1.26 -15.99
CA PHE A 24 -10.65 -2.73 -16.03
C PHE A 24 -11.96 -3.23 -15.40
N LEU A 25 -12.34 -2.69 -14.24
CA LEU A 25 -13.61 -2.98 -13.57
C LEU A 25 -14.85 -2.60 -14.40
N LEU A 26 -14.78 -1.48 -15.12
CA LEU A 26 -15.89 -1.03 -15.97
C LEU A 26 -16.02 -1.87 -17.25
N GLU A 27 -14.90 -2.31 -17.82
CA GLU A 27 -14.89 -3.10 -19.06
C GLU A 27 -15.13 -4.59 -18.85
N HIS A 28 -14.65 -5.16 -17.73
CA HIS A 28 -14.67 -6.61 -17.50
C HIS A 28 -15.44 -7.02 -16.23
N GLY A 29 -15.85 -6.07 -15.40
CA GLY A 29 -16.47 -6.36 -14.10
C GLY A 29 -15.45 -6.82 -13.05
N LEU A 30 -15.94 -7.42 -11.96
CA LEU A 30 -15.11 -8.04 -10.91
C LEU A 30 -14.58 -9.42 -11.36
N ASP A 31 -13.94 -9.50 -12.53
CA ASP A 31 -13.36 -10.74 -13.04
C ASP A 31 -11.93 -10.94 -12.53
N ILE A 32 -11.84 -11.47 -11.31
CA ILE A 32 -10.57 -11.78 -10.64
C ILE A 32 -9.74 -12.77 -11.46
N LYS A 33 -10.38 -13.69 -12.19
CA LYS A 33 -9.68 -14.69 -13.00
C LYS A 33 -8.93 -14.02 -14.15
N LEU A 34 -9.63 -13.15 -14.89
CA LEU A 34 -9.05 -12.38 -15.99
C LEU A 34 -7.95 -11.44 -15.51
N PHE A 35 -8.11 -10.85 -14.32
CA PHE A 35 -7.09 -10.00 -13.71
C PHE A 35 -5.78 -10.76 -13.49
N PHE A 36 -5.84 -11.97 -12.91
CA PHE A 36 -4.65 -12.80 -12.72
C PHE A 36 -4.06 -13.30 -14.03
N GLU A 37 -4.89 -13.65 -15.02
CA GLU A 37 -4.40 -13.99 -16.36
C GLU A 37 -3.61 -12.84 -16.99
N GLN A 38 -4.11 -11.61 -16.93
CA GLN A 38 -3.43 -10.43 -17.48
C GLN A 38 -2.20 -10.04 -16.66
N LEU A 39 -2.26 -10.16 -15.33
CA LEU A 39 -1.14 -9.86 -14.44
C LEU A 39 0.06 -10.80 -14.68
N PHE A 40 -0.21 -12.06 -15.02
CA PHE A 40 0.80 -13.06 -15.33
C PHE A 40 0.93 -13.37 -16.83
N ALA A 41 0.29 -12.59 -17.71
CA ALA A 41 0.34 -12.80 -19.15
C ALA A 41 1.76 -12.70 -19.71
N ASN A 42 2.59 -11.84 -19.11
CA ASN A 42 3.98 -11.63 -19.50
C ASN A 42 4.91 -11.78 -18.30
N ARG A 43 6.15 -12.24 -18.58
CA ARG A 43 7.20 -12.40 -17.55
C ARG A 43 7.49 -11.12 -16.77
N ILE A 44 7.41 -9.97 -17.45
CA ILE A 44 7.64 -8.65 -16.83
C ILE A 44 6.48 -8.28 -15.89
N SER A 45 5.23 -8.45 -16.33
CA SER A 45 4.05 -8.20 -15.49
C SER A 45 4.03 -9.11 -14.26
N GLY A 46 4.37 -10.39 -14.44
CA GLY A 46 4.50 -11.33 -13.33
C GLY A 46 5.63 -10.96 -12.36
N PHE A 47 6.76 -10.46 -12.86
CA PHE A 47 7.85 -9.93 -12.02
C PHE A 47 7.36 -8.75 -11.17
N PHE A 48 6.66 -7.78 -11.76
CA PHE A 48 6.06 -6.67 -11.02
C PHE A 48 5.02 -7.15 -9.98
N GLY A 49 4.16 -8.09 -10.34
CA GLY A 49 3.19 -8.67 -9.40
C GLY A 49 3.86 -9.36 -8.21
N MET A 50 4.92 -10.13 -8.46
CA MET A 50 5.70 -10.79 -7.41
C MET A 50 6.47 -9.77 -6.55
N ASP A 51 7.07 -8.75 -7.16
CA ASP A 51 7.78 -7.68 -6.44
C ASP A 51 6.84 -6.91 -5.49
N VAL A 52 5.62 -6.60 -5.95
CA VAL A 52 4.59 -5.96 -5.11
C VAL A 52 4.12 -6.89 -3.99
N ALA A 53 3.99 -8.20 -4.24
CA ALA A 53 3.63 -9.18 -3.23
C ALA A 53 4.71 -9.31 -2.14
N VAL A 54 5.98 -9.40 -2.52
CA VAL A 54 7.11 -9.45 -1.58
C VAL A 54 7.21 -8.13 -0.80
N SER A 55 7.10 -6.99 -1.48
CA SER A 55 7.11 -5.67 -0.84
C SER A 55 5.94 -5.49 0.14
N SER A 56 4.76 -6.04 -0.17
CA SER A 56 3.62 -6.07 0.76
C SER A 56 3.92 -6.87 2.01
N LEU A 57 4.54 -8.05 1.89
CA LEU A 57 4.93 -8.86 3.04
C LEU A 57 5.95 -8.16 3.92
N VAL A 58 6.97 -7.53 3.31
CA VAL A 58 7.96 -6.71 4.03
C VAL A 58 7.29 -5.54 4.73
N LEU A 59 6.30 -4.90 4.10
CA LEU A 59 5.55 -3.81 4.72
C LEU A 59 4.75 -4.30 5.92
N TRP A 60 4.09 -5.46 5.82
CA TRP A 60 3.33 -6.01 6.96
C TRP A 60 4.24 -6.31 8.14
N THR A 61 5.37 -7.00 7.91
CA THR A 61 6.32 -7.30 8.99
C THR A 61 6.87 -6.02 9.61
N PHE A 62 7.18 -5.01 8.80
CA PHE A 62 7.62 -3.70 9.29
C PHE A 62 6.54 -2.99 10.12
N VAL A 63 5.30 -2.93 9.64
CA VAL A 63 4.16 -2.33 10.35
C VAL A 63 3.93 -3.03 11.70
N PHE A 64 3.95 -4.35 11.75
CA PHE A 64 3.75 -5.09 13.00
C PHE A 64 4.92 -4.89 13.97
N TRP A 65 6.16 -4.95 13.49
CA TRP A 65 7.35 -4.81 14.33
C TRP A 65 7.46 -3.40 14.94
N GLU A 66 7.38 -2.37 14.10
CA GLU A 66 7.49 -0.97 14.51
C GLU A 66 6.22 -0.51 15.25
N GLY A 67 5.06 -0.97 14.79
CA GLY A 67 3.77 -0.67 15.41
C GLY A 67 3.65 -1.17 16.85
N THR A 68 4.19 -2.35 17.12
CA THR A 68 4.25 -2.92 18.47
C THR A 68 5.22 -2.13 19.36
N ARG A 69 6.35 -1.68 18.80
CA ARG A 69 7.30 -0.79 19.50
C ARG A 69 6.68 0.54 19.91
N LEU A 70 5.88 1.15 19.02
CA LEU A 70 5.24 2.45 19.25
C LEU A 70 3.87 2.35 19.98
N LYS A 71 3.44 1.15 20.39
CA LYS A 71 2.12 0.90 21.00
C LYS A 71 0.93 1.41 20.17
N MET A 72 1.05 1.33 18.85
CA MET A 72 -0.01 1.73 17.93
C MET A 72 -1.19 0.74 17.97
N ARG A 73 -2.41 1.24 18.17
CA ARG A 73 -3.61 0.40 18.41
C ARG A 73 -4.25 -0.16 17.14
N TYR A 74 -4.07 0.48 15.99
CA TYR A 74 -4.81 0.18 14.74
C TYR A 74 -3.90 -0.30 13.60
N LEU A 75 -2.95 -1.20 13.88
CA LEU A 75 -1.99 -1.70 12.87
C LEU A 75 -2.65 -2.42 11.69
N TRP A 76 -3.79 -3.05 11.93
CA TRP A 76 -4.56 -3.73 10.90
C TRP A 76 -5.06 -2.79 9.80
N VAL A 77 -5.24 -1.49 10.09
CA VAL A 77 -5.67 -0.50 9.08
C VAL A 77 -4.64 -0.38 7.97
N TYR A 78 -3.34 -0.40 8.28
CA TYR A 78 -2.29 -0.31 7.26
C TYR A 78 -2.22 -1.56 6.39
N VAL A 79 -2.48 -2.74 6.97
CA VAL A 79 -2.57 -4.00 6.23
C VAL A 79 -3.76 -3.95 5.27
N VAL A 80 -4.92 -3.46 5.73
CA VAL A 80 -6.11 -3.27 4.90
C VAL A 80 -5.86 -2.23 3.80
N CYS A 81 -5.24 -1.09 4.11
CA CYS A 81 -4.87 -0.09 3.11
C CYS A 81 -3.90 -0.64 2.06
N ASN A 82 -2.94 -1.46 2.48
CA ASN A 82 -2.03 -2.14 1.57
C ASN A 82 -2.76 -3.14 0.66
N LEU A 83 -3.75 -3.87 1.18
CA LEU A 83 -4.55 -4.81 0.38
C LEU A 83 -5.52 -4.11 -0.57
N LEU A 84 -6.13 -3.01 -0.16
CA LEU A 84 -7.11 -2.28 -0.95
C LEU A 84 -6.49 -1.40 -2.04
N VAL A 85 -5.30 -0.83 -1.77
CA VAL A 85 -4.69 0.19 -2.63
C VAL A 85 -3.30 -0.22 -3.11
N GLY A 86 -2.54 -0.95 -2.29
CA GLY A 86 -1.17 -1.37 -2.57
C GLY A 86 -0.13 -0.76 -1.62
N VAL A 87 1.10 -1.26 -1.76
CA VAL A 87 2.28 -0.85 -0.97
C VAL A 87 2.54 0.65 -1.08
N SER A 88 2.31 1.22 -2.27
CA SER A 88 2.54 2.63 -2.58
C SER A 88 1.69 3.60 -1.76
N PHE A 89 0.54 3.16 -1.22
CA PHE A 89 -0.27 3.95 -0.31
C PHE A 89 -0.08 3.53 1.15
N GLY A 90 0.00 2.23 1.42
CA GLY A 90 0.17 1.71 2.78
C GLY A 90 1.44 2.22 3.47
N LEU A 91 2.55 2.31 2.73
CA LEU A 91 3.86 2.75 3.25
C LEU A 91 3.86 4.23 3.67
N PRO A 92 3.54 5.19 2.80
CA PRO A 92 3.53 6.61 3.19
C PRO A 92 2.50 6.90 4.28
N LEU A 93 1.35 6.22 4.29
CA LEU A 93 0.36 6.37 5.36
C LEU A 93 0.92 5.94 6.73
N PHE A 94 1.61 4.79 6.76
CA PHE A 94 2.28 4.32 7.97
C PHE A 94 3.36 5.29 8.45
N LEU A 95 4.21 5.78 7.53
CA LEU A 95 5.27 6.74 7.85
C LEU A 95 4.71 8.06 8.40
N LEU A 96 3.59 8.54 7.85
CA LEU A 96 2.93 9.77 8.33
C LEU A 96 2.46 9.63 9.79
N ILE A 97 1.79 8.52 10.12
CA ILE A 97 1.25 8.31 11.47
C ILE A 97 2.38 8.00 12.47
N ARG A 98 3.41 7.27 12.04
CA ARG A 98 4.64 7.08 12.80
C ARG A 98 5.28 8.41 13.17
N GLN A 99 5.45 9.31 12.20
CA GLN A 99 6.05 10.62 12.45
C GLN A 99 5.26 11.41 13.50
N ARG A 100 3.92 11.40 13.44
CA ARG A 100 3.06 12.06 14.43
C ARG A 100 3.20 11.47 15.84
N GLN A 101 3.33 10.15 15.96
CA GLN A 101 3.48 9.52 17.27
C GLN A 101 4.85 9.76 17.91
N VAL A 102 5.91 9.80 17.11
CA VAL A 102 7.25 10.13 17.61
C VAL A 102 7.32 11.58 18.09
N GLU A 103 6.70 12.51 17.34
CA GLU A 103 6.60 13.92 17.71
C GLU A 103 5.83 14.11 19.04
N GLN A 104 4.70 13.40 19.22
CA GLN A 104 3.90 13.43 20.47
C GLN A 104 4.60 12.81 21.70
N GLN A 105 5.63 11.98 21.53
CA GLN A 105 6.38 11.40 22.66
C GLN A 105 7.57 12.28 23.08
N THR A 106 7.91 13.29 22.28
CA THR A 106 9.06 14.18 22.53
C THR A 106 8.65 15.46 23.31
N ASP A 107 7.36 15.78 23.34
CA ASP A 107 6.75 16.84 24.17
C ASP A 107 6.24 16.30 25.52
#